data_AF-A0A351VJ46-F1
#
_entry.id   AF-A0A351VJ46-F1
#
_cell.length_a   1.000
_cell.length_b   1.000
_cell.length_c   1.000
_cell.angle_alpha   90.00
_cell.angle_beta   90.00
_cell.angle_gamma   90.00
#
_symmetry.space_group_name_H-M   'P 1'
#
loop_
_entity.id
_entity.type
_entity.pdbx_description
1 polymer ?
#
loop_
_entity_poly.entity_id
_entity_poly.type
_entity_poly.pdbx_seq_one_letter_code
_entity_poly.pdbx_strand_id
1 'polypeptide(L)'
;MESAIFMIEGGKPLEMVKEHIAERLRVKAVARALAAELGVDDIYTNRSTGILSGVCFKGKLHPEFTKARGREGVSYPKKGTEWDKRIKAQVGHKEVSGWIAKEFGIPCGIRYKGDNCNGSKMIGSPFNECGFLYLGESGPYAMWTPDVPAEVVKTEADGYEVEEPAKSFVLEFDGCRRIEKEEWEILVLQNKLEQRQAS
;
A
#
# COMPACT_ATOMS: atom_id res chain seq x y z
N MET A 1 10.71 9.36 11.48
CA MET A 1 9.96 8.21 12.03
C MET A 1 10.37 7.04 11.20
N GLU A 2 11.09 6.11 11.81
CA GLU A 2 11.61 4.94 11.11
C GLU A 2 10.54 3.85 11.09
N SER A 3 10.46 3.14 9.98
CA SER A 3 9.60 1.95 9.86
C SER A 3 10.42 0.74 10.26
N ALA A 4 9.83 -0.14 11.05
CA ALA A 4 10.40 -1.46 11.30
C ALA A 4 10.13 -2.36 10.08
N ILE A 5 11.13 -3.16 9.67
CA ILE A 5 11.02 -4.07 8.53
C ILE A 5 11.14 -5.50 9.03
N PHE A 6 10.29 -6.37 8.51
CA PHE A 6 10.22 -7.78 8.87
C PHE A 6 10.26 -8.63 7.60
N MET A 7 11.26 -9.49 7.49
CA MET A 7 11.30 -10.54 6.47
C MET A 7 10.13 -11.49 6.72
N ILE A 8 9.41 -11.85 5.65
CA ILE A 8 8.32 -12.82 5.70
C ILE A 8 8.88 -14.19 5.33
N GLU A 9 8.92 -15.07 6.32
CA GLU A 9 9.52 -16.41 6.20
C GLU A 9 8.46 -17.51 6.16
N GLY A 10 7.24 -17.24 6.65
CA GLY A 10 6.15 -18.21 6.65
C GLY A 10 4.82 -17.68 7.19
N GLY A 11 3.95 -18.61 7.55
CA GLY A 11 2.70 -18.35 8.26
C GLY A 11 1.72 -17.43 7.52
N LYS A 12 0.91 -16.73 8.32
CA LYS A 12 -0.13 -15.83 7.83
C LYS A 12 0.41 -14.66 6.98
N PRO A 13 1.52 -13.98 7.33
CA PRO A 13 2.08 -12.92 6.49
C PRO A 13 2.43 -13.40 5.07
N LEU A 14 2.94 -14.64 4.93
CA LEU A 14 3.28 -15.22 3.63
C LEU A 14 2.04 -15.49 2.77
N GLU A 15 0.95 -15.98 3.38
CA GLU A 15 -0.33 -16.14 2.69
C GLU A 15 -0.87 -14.79 2.20
N MET A 16 -0.83 -13.78 3.06
CA MET A 16 -1.36 -12.45 2.75
C MET A 16 -0.59 -11.74 1.64
N VAL A 17 0.75 -11.80 1.63
CA VAL A 17 1.54 -11.17 0.57
C VAL A 17 1.29 -11.87 -0.78
N LYS A 18 1.14 -13.20 -0.79
CA LYS A 18 0.80 -13.96 -2.00
C LYS A 18 -0.60 -13.64 -2.51
N GLU A 19 -1.60 -13.60 -1.63
CA GLU A 19 -2.96 -13.17 -1.97
C GLU A 19 -2.96 -11.73 -2.52
N HIS A 20 -2.21 -10.83 -1.90
CA HIS A 20 -2.07 -9.45 -2.36
C HIS A 20 -1.48 -9.36 -3.77
N ILE A 21 -0.39 -10.07 -4.04
CA ILE A 21 0.26 -10.09 -5.35
C ILE A 21 -0.70 -10.65 -6.40
N ALA A 22 -1.36 -11.79 -6.13
CA ALA A 22 -2.32 -12.41 -7.04
C ALA A 22 -3.48 -11.46 -7.36
N GLU A 23 -4.07 -10.82 -6.36
CA GLU A 23 -5.16 -9.86 -6.55
C GLU A 23 -4.70 -8.60 -7.30
N ARG A 24 -3.49 -8.10 -7.05
CA ARG A 24 -2.93 -6.99 -7.82
C ARG A 24 -2.76 -7.34 -9.29
N LEU A 25 -2.28 -8.53 -9.61
CA LEU A 25 -2.14 -9.00 -10.98
C LEU A 25 -3.51 -9.14 -11.66
N ARG A 26 -4.49 -9.72 -10.96
CA ARG A 26 -5.88 -9.83 -11.45
C ARG A 26 -6.47 -8.46 -11.78
N VAL A 27 -6.41 -7.51 -10.85
CA VAL A 27 -6.96 -6.16 -11.04
C VAL A 27 -6.24 -5.43 -12.16
N LYS A 28 -4.91 -5.53 -12.23
CA LYS A 28 -4.11 -4.95 -13.31
C LYS A 28 -4.50 -5.52 -14.67
N ALA A 29 -4.77 -6.82 -14.77
CA ALA A 29 -5.23 -7.46 -16.00
C ALA A 29 -6.60 -6.93 -16.43
N VAL A 30 -7.55 -6.78 -15.49
CA VAL A 30 -8.87 -6.18 -15.76
C VAL A 30 -8.75 -4.74 -16.23
N ALA A 31 -7.96 -3.91 -15.53
CA ALA A 31 -7.75 -2.52 -15.89
C ALA A 31 -7.14 -2.38 -17.30
N ARG A 32 -6.17 -3.25 -17.64
CA ARG A 32 -5.56 -3.30 -18.98
C ARG A 32 -6.54 -3.77 -20.05
N ALA A 33 -7.40 -4.73 -19.77
CA ALA A 33 -8.42 -5.18 -20.72
C ALA A 33 -9.40 -4.03 -21.06
N LEU A 34 -9.86 -3.30 -20.04
CA LEU A 34 -10.72 -2.12 -20.24
C LEU A 34 -10.02 -1.00 -21.03
N ALA A 35 -8.72 -0.81 -20.80
CA ALA A 35 -7.90 0.14 -21.56
C ALA A 35 -7.75 -0.25 -23.03
N ALA A 36 -7.51 -1.54 -23.29
CA ALA A 36 -7.38 -2.08 -24.64
C ALA A 36 -8.67 -1.90 -25.45
N GLU A 37 -9.85 -2.08 -24.82
CA GLU A 37 -11.14 -1.79 -25.46
C GLU A 37 -11.30 -0.31 -25.87
N LEU A 38 -10.67 0.61 -25.14
CA LEU A 38 -10.65 2.04 -25.45
C LEU A 38 -9.54 2.42 -26.44
N GLY A 39 -8.66 1.48 -26.82
CA GLY A 39 -7.49 1.74 -27.65
C GLY A 39 -6.47 2.67 -26.99
N VAL A 40 -6.33 2.60 -25.66
CA VAL A 40 -5.41 3.44 -24.88
C VAL A 40 -4.40 2.59 -24.11
N ASP A 41 -3.16 3.03 -24.07
CA ASP A 41 -2.09 2.37 -23.31
C ASP A 41 -1.88 3.01 -21.92
N ASP A 42 -2.13 4.32 -21.83
CA ASP A 42 -1.85 5.12 -20.65
C ASP A 42 -3.10 5.17 -19.75
N ILE A 43 -3.03 4.46 -18.63
CA ILE A 43 -4.12 4.34 -17.65
C ILE A 43 -3.76 4.95 -16.31
N TYR A 44 -4.78 5.46 -15.63
CA TYR A 44 -4.73 5.91 -14.26
C TYR A 44 -5.57 4.99 -13.39
N THR A 45 -4.96 4.48 -12.33
CA THR A 45 -5.63 3.59 -11.37
C THR A 45 -5.63 4.21 -9.98
N ASN A 46 -6.63 3.87 -9.18
CA ASN A 46 -6.62 4.15 -7.74
C ASN A 46 -5.44 3.41 -7.09
N ARG A 47 -4.61 4.11 -6.31
CA ARG A 47 -3.42 3.54 -5.66
C ARG A 47 -3.75 2.49 -4.60
N SER A 48 -4.88 2.61 -3.89
CA SER A 48 -5.24 1.70 -2.80
C SER A 48 -5.95 0.44 -3.27
N THR A 49 -6.66 0.49 -4.40
CA THR A 49 -7.49 -0.63 -4.88
C THR A 49 -7.09 -1.16 -6.26
N GLY A 50 -6.24 -0.45 -6.99
CA GLY A 50 -5.80 -0.79 -8.35
C GLY A 50 -6.85 -0.58 -9.44
N ILE A 51 -8.06 -0.16 -9.08
CA ILE A 51 -9.19 0.03 -10.01
C ILE A 51 -8.88 1.13 -11.01
N LEU A 52 -9.20 0.93 -12.30
CA LEU A 52 -9.10 1.97 -13.33
C LEU A 52 -9.98 3.17 -12.95
N SER A 53 -9.39 4.36 -12.83
CA SER A 53 -10.10 5.60 -12.53
C SER A 53 -10.18 6.54 -13.72
N GLY A 54 -9.16 6.53 -14.59
CA GLY A 54 -9.11 7.39 -15.78
C GLY A 54 -8.13 6.86 -16.82
N VAL A 55 -8.13 7.48 -17.99
CA VAL A 55 -7.27 7.10 -19.12
C VAL A 55 -6.75 8.34 -19.85
N CYS A 56 -5.65 8.21 -20.57
CA CYS A 56 -5.12 9.28 -21.43
C CYS A 56 -5.31 8.90 -22.90
N PHE A 57 -6.13 9.68 -23.62
CA PHE A 57 -6.32 9.50 -25.06
C PHE A 57 -5.23 10.26 -25.83
N LYS A 58 -4.40 9.55 -26.61
CA LYS A 58 -3.42 10.16 -27.53
C LYS A 58 -4.05 10.73 -28.81
N GLY A 59 -5.27 10.28 -29.13
CA GLY A 59 -5.99 10.66 -30.35
C GLY A 59 -7.43 11.07 -30.09
N LYS A 60 -8.37 10.46 -30.82
CA LYS A 60 -9.80 10.79 -30.70
C LYS A 60 -10.33 10.44 -29.30
N LEU A 61 -10.84 11.45 -28.60
CA LEU A 61 -11.49 11.28 -27.31
C LEU A 61 -12.76 10.44 -27.44
N HIS A 62 -12.92 9.43 -26.57
CA HIS A 62 -14.16 8.66 -26.48
C HIS A 62 -15.32 9.57 -26.00
N PRO A 63 -16.50 9.57 -26.65
CA PRO A 63 -17.58 10.53 -26.37
C PRO A 63 -18.11 10.46 -24.93
N GLU A 64 -17.99 9.32 -24.28
CA GLU A 64 -18.39 9.13 -22.88
C GLU A 64 -17.36 9.63 -21.86
N PHE A 65 -16.21 10.15 -22.28
CA PHE A 65 -15.19 10.65 -21.37
C PHE A 65 -15.16 12.18 -21.35
N THR A 66 -14.79 12.71 -20.19
CA THR A 66 -14.56 14.14 -20.00
C THR A 66 -13.29 14.55 -20.73
N LYS A 67 -13.26 15.77 -21.28
CA LYS A 67 -12.02 16.35 -21.81
C LYS A 67 -11.01 16.46 -20.67
N ALA A 68 -9.77 16.07 -20.91
CA ALA A 68 -8.70 16.20 -19.92
C ALA A 68 -8.57 17.65 -19.42
N ARG A 69 -8.51 17.82 -18.10
CA ARG A 69 -8.38 19.12 -17.42
C ARG A 69 -7.10 19.11 -16.59
N GLY A 70 -5.95 19.22 -17.22
CA GLY A 70 -4.67 19.27 -16.51
C GLY A 70 -3.48 18.86 -17.37
N ARG A 71 -2.27 19.06 -16.83
CA ARG A 71 -1.00 18.70 -17.51
C ARG A 71 -0.85 17.21 -17.74
N GLU A 72 -1.51 16.39 -16.92
CA GLU A 72 -1.42 14.94 -16.95
C GLU A 72 -2.27 14.29 -18.06
N GLY A 73 -3.13 15.06 -18.75
CA GLY A 73 -3.89 14.54 -19.90
C GLY A 73 -4.98 13.51 -19.55
N VAL A 74 -5.32 13.35 -18.27
CA VAL A 74 -6.26 12.32 -17.81
C VAL A 74 -7.71 12.70 -18.09
N SER A 75 -8.42 11.78 -18.73
CA SER A 75 -9.84 11.81 -19.00
C SER A 75 -10.58 10.80 -18.11
N TYR A 76 -11.69 11.25 -17.53
CA TYR A 76 -12.55 10.43 -16.64
C TYR A 76 -13.88 10.11 -17.33
N PRO A 77 -14.50 8.95 -17.07
CA PRO A 77 -15.83 8.66 -17.60
C PRO A 77 -16.84 9.70 -17.10
N LYS A 78 -17.73 10.15 -17.97
CA LYS A 78 -18.83 11.06 -17.60
C LYS A 78 -19.82 10.29 -16.73
N LYS A 79 -20.27 10.91 -15.64
CA LYS A 79 -21.23 10.31 -14.71
C LYS A 79 -22.48 9.80 -15.46
N GLY A 80 -22.86 8.55 -15.19
CA GLY A 80 -24.08 7.93 -15.71
C GLY A 80 -23.94 7.25 -17.08
N THR A 81 -22.79 7.35 -17.75
CA THR A 81 -22.56 6.63 -19.01
C THR A 81 -22.25 5.15 -18.78
N GLU A 82 -22.21 4.35 -19.85
CA GLU A 82 -21.88 2.93 -19.75
C GLU A 82 -20.46 2.72 -19.23
N TRP A 83 -19.50 3.53 -19.67
CA TRP A 83 -18.13 3.49 -19.13
C TRP A 83 -18.04 3.84 -17.64
N ASP A 84 -18.84 4.80 -17.14
CA ASP A 84 -18.89 5.11 -15.70
C ASP A 84 -19.43 3.91 -14.90
N LYS A 85 -20.46 3.23 -15.39
CA LYS A 85 -21.00 2.01 -14.76
C LYS A 85 -19.99 0.88 -14.76
N ARG A 86 -19.35 0.60 -15.90
CA ARG A 86 -18.35 -0.47 -16.05
C ARG A 86 -17.14 -0.23 -15.16
N ILE A 87 -16.65 1.01 -15.11
CA ILE A 87 -15.53 1.37 -14.24
C ILE A 87 -15.88 1.19 -12.77
N LYS A 88 -17.08 1.61 -12.34
CA LYS A 88 -17.57 1.43 -10.96
C LYS A 88 -17.84 -0.03 -10.58
N ALA A 89 -18.16 -0.88 -11.55
CA ALA A 89 -18.40 -2.30 -11.34
C ALA A 89 -17.10 -3.11 -11.13
N GLN A 90 -15.93 -2.52 -11.35
CA GLN A 90 -14.65 -3.18 -11.08
C GLN A 90 -14.52 -3.53 -9.59
N VAL A 91 -14.07 -4.76 -9.33
CA VAL A 91 -13.70 -5.21 -7.98
C VAL A 91 -12.18 -5.07 -7.84
N GLY A 92 -11.76 -4.07 -7.06
CA GLY A 92 -10.36 -3.83 -6.72
C GLY A 92 -9.82 -4.83 -5.70
N HIS A 93 -8.52 -4.72 -5.40
CA HIS A 93 -7.89 -5.48 -4.32
C HIS A 93 -8.13 -4.77 -2.98
N LYS A 94 -7.92 -5.51 -1.88
CA LYS A 94 -7.97 -4.96 -0.52
C LYS A 94 -6.94 -3.83 -0.36
N GLU A 95 -7.31 -2.83 0.43
CA GLU A 95 -6.38 -1.81 0.89
C GLU A 95 -5.40 -2.45 1.88
N VAL A 96 -4.10 -2.42 1.55
CA VAL A 96 -3.08 -3.25 2.21
C VAL A 96 -2.80 -2.78 3.63
N SER A 97 -2.72 -1.46 3.85
CA SER A 97 -2.37 -0.88 5.13
C SER A 97 -3.37 -1.30 6.20
N GLY A 98 -4.66 -1.04 5.95
CA GLY A 98 -5.75 -1.41 6.84
C GLY A 98 -5.92 -2.91 6.98
N TRP A 99 -5.60 -3.70 5.95
CA TRP A 99 -5.65 -5.16 6.04
C TRP A 99 -4.57 -5.71 6.97
N ILE A 100 -3.31 -5.29 6.80
CA ILE A 100 -2.19 -5.69 7.67
C ILE A 100 -2.42 -5.19 9.09
N ALA A 101 -2.78 -3.92 9.25
CA ALA A 101 -3.01 -3.32 10.57
C ALA A 101 -4.09 -4.05 11.34
N LYS A 102 -5.19 -4.43 10.67
CA LYS A 102 -6.27 -5.19 11.29
C LYS A 102 -5.84 -6.61 11.65
N GLU A 103 -5.14 -7.31 10.75
CA GLU A 103 -4.75 -8.71 10.97
C GLU A 103 -3.78 -8.85 12.14
N PHE A 104 -2.77 -7.99 12.20
CA PHE A 104 -1.71 -8.06 13.21
C PHE A 104 -1.91 -7.09 14.38
N GLY A 105 -3.07 -6.46 14.48
CA GLY A 105 -3.41 -5.54 15.56
C GLY A 105 -2.49 -4.32 15.66
N ILE A 106 -1.90 -3.87 14.54
CA ILE A 106 -0.90 -2.80 14.52
C ILE A 106 -1.59 -1.45 14.73
N PRO A 107 -1.25 -0.70 15.79
CA PRO A 107 -1.72 0.65 15.97
C PRO A 107 -1.11 1.58 14.90
N CYS A 108 -1.95 2.13 14.01
CA CYS A 108 -1.52 3.15 13.05
C CYS A 108 -1.55 4.58 13.62
N GLY A 109 -1.89 4.72 14.90
CA GLY A 109 -1.93 5.99 15.62
C GLY A 109 -1.77 5.78 17.11
N ILE A 110 -1.30 6.83 17.79
CA ILE A 110 -1.12 6.87 19.23
C ILE A 110 -2.08 7.91 19.79
N ARG A 111 -2.86 7.51 20.80
CA ARG A 111 -3.60 8.42 21.67
C ARG A 111 -2.81 8.64 22.94
N TYR A 112 -2.81 9.88 23.43
CA TYR A 112 -2.03 10.25 24.59
C TYR A 112 -2.74 11.31 25.44
N LYS A 113 -2.39 11.33 26.73
CA LYS A 113 -2.90 12.24 27.74
C LYS A 113 -1.76 12.91 28.48
N GLY A 114 -1.95 14.15 28.90
CA GLY A 114 -1.06 14.88 29.80
C GLY A 114 -1.86 15.87 30.62
N ASP A 115 -1.22 16.50 31.61
CA ASP A 115 -1.88 17.30 32.65
C ASP A 115 -2.85 18.37 32.09
N ASN A 116 -2.54 18.96 30.95
CA ASN A 116 -3.34 20.03 30.33
C ASN A 116 -3.70 19.78 28.86
N CYS A 117 -3.37 18.63 28.29
CA CYS A 117 -3.73 18.33 26.91
C CYS A 117 -3.86 16.83 26.63
N ASN A 118 -4.86 16.49 25.82
CA ASN A 118 -5.06 15.15 25.29
C ASN A 118 -5.01 15.26 23.77
N GLY A 119 -4.50 14.22 23.11
CA GLY A 119 -4.32 14.26 21.68
C GLY A 119 -4.21 12.88 21.04
N SER A 120 -4.14 12.91 19.71
CA SER A 120 -3.82 11.72 18.92
C SER A 120 -2.89 12.12 17.79
N LYS A 121 -1.91 11.28 17.49
CA LYS A 121 -1.07 11.39 16.30
C LYS A 121 -1.13 10.12 15.47
N MET A 122 -1.09 10.26 14.15
CA MET A 122 -0.83 9.12 13.25
C MET A 122 0.64 8.74 13.34
N ILE A 123 0.94 7.45 13.22
CA ILE A 123 2.31 6.93 13.16
C ILE A 123 2.50 6.10 11.89
N GLY A 124 3.66 6.20 11.26
CA GLY A 124 3.96 5.63 9.95
C GLY A 124 3.83 6.63 8.80
N SER A 125 3.78 6.13 7.56
CA SER A 125 3.57 6.99 6.39
C SER A 125 2.10 7.36 6.26
N PRO A 126 1.75 8.65 6.05
CA PRO A 126 0.37 9.05 5.87
C PRO A 126 -0.32 8.24 4.77
N PHE A 127 -1.50 7.69 5.08
CA PHE A 127 -2.34 6.90 4.17
C PHE A 127 -1.80 5.52 3.81
N ASN A 128 -0.59 5.14 4.28
CA ASN A 128 0.00 3.82 4.15
C ASN A 128 0.92 3.61 5.37
N GLU A 129 0.34 3.20 6.50
CA GLU A 129 1.02 2.92 7.77
C GLU A 129 1.37 1.44 7.97
N CYS A 130 0.79 0.54 7.16
CA CYS A 130 1.07 -0.87 6.85
C CYS A 130 1.50 -1.22 5.41
N GLY A 131 2.47 -2.12 5.14
CA GLY A 131 2.65 -2.56 3.74
C GLY A 131 3.60 -3.73 3.49
N PHE A 132 3.47 -4.31 2.30
CA PHE A 132 4.38 -5.33 1.80
C PHE A 132 5.48 -4.75 0.91
N LEU A 133 6.66 -5.34 1.03
CA LEU A 133 7.81 -5.16 0.16
C LEU A 133 8.09 -6.49 -0.53
N TYR A 134 8.30 -6.48 -1.83
CA TYR A 134 8.64 -7.71 -2.56
C TYR A 134 9.44 -7.39 -3.82
N LEU A 135 10.37 -8.29 -4.13
CA LEU A 135 11.32 -8.15 -5.24
C LEU A 135 10.86 -8.84 -6.53
N GLY A 136 9.80 -9.64 -6.44
CA GLY A 136 9.16 -10.34 -7.54
C GLY A 136 7.97 -11.16 -7.04
N GLU A 137 7.30 -11.85 -7.95
CA GLU A 137 6.15 -12.71 -7.61
C GLU A 137 6.55 -13.89 -6.72
N SER A 138 7.80 -14.34 -6.80
CA SER A 138 8.37 -15.43 -6.00
C SER A 138 9.14 -14.97 -4.75
N GLY A 139 9.18 -13.66 -4.49
CA GLY A 139 9.91 -13.08 -3.37
C GLY A 139 11.36 -12.68 -3.71
N PRO A 140 12.19 -12.42 -2.69
CA PRO A 140 11.87 -12.39 -1.26
C PRO A 140 10.78 -11.39 -0.90
N TYR A 141 10.07 -11.66 0.20
CA TYR A 141 8.96 -10.85 0.70
C TYR A 141 9.30 -10.29 2.08
N ALA A 142 8.94 -9.04 2.32
CA ALA A 142 8.99 -8.42 3.63
C ALA A 142 7.72 -7.61 3.86
N MET A 143 7.47 -7.23 5.11
CA MET A 143 6.51 -6.20 5.46
C MET A 143 7.20 -5.10 6.22
N TRP A 144 6.69 -3.88 6.10
CA TRP A 144 7.08 -2.79 6.97
C TRP A 144 5.90 -2.39 7.84
N THR A 145 6.20 -1.88 9.03
CA THR A 145 5.23 -1.38 10.01
C THR A 145 5.77 -0.09 10.64
N PRO A 146 4.95 0.72 11.33
CA PRO A 146 5.49 1.77 12.18
C PRO A 146 6.22 1.12 13.36
N ASP A 147 7.30 1.75 13.84
CA ASP A 147 7.93 1.34 15.10
C ASP A 147 7.12 1.92 16.27
N VAL A 148 6.02 1.23 16.63
CA VAL A 148 5.08 1.67 17.67
C VAL A 148 5.77 1.78 19.03
N PRO A 149 6.57 0.80 19.50
CA PRO A 149 7.30 0.94 20.77
C PRO A 149 8.24 2.14 20.80
N ALA A 150 8.97 2.44 19.73
CA ALA A 150 9.81 3.63 19.67
C ALA A 150 9.00 4.93 19.76
N GLU A 151 7.84 4.98 19.10
CA GLU A 151 6.94 6.14 19.16
C GLU A 151 6.24 6.29 20.53
N VAL A 152 5.97 5.19 21.24
CA VAL A 152 5.49 5.19 22.63
C VAL A 152 6.56 5.79 23.55
N VAL A 153 7.78 5.26 23.51
CA VAL A 153 8.91 5.74 24.32
C VAL A 153 9.15 7.23 24.09
N LYS A 154 9.10 7.67 22.83
CA LYS A 154 9.24 9.09 22.50
C LYS A 154 8.12 9.94 23.10
N THR A 155 6.87 9.50 22.99
CA THR A 155 5.72 10.24 23.53
C THR A 155 5.72 10.28 25.07
N GLU A 156 6.16 9.21 25.73
CA GLU A 156 6.33 9.19 27.18
C GLU A 156 7.50 10.07 27.63
N ALA A 157 8.60 10.14 26.86
CA ALA A 157 9.70 11.06 27.13
C ALA A 157 9.29 12.54 27.01
N ASP A 158 8.28 12.84 26.19
CA ASP A 158 7.67 14.18 26.08
C ASP A 158 6.72 14.49 27.26
N GLY A 159 6.57 13.59 28.23
CA GLY A 159 5.75 13.78 29.43
C GLY A 159 4.27 13.40 29.27
N TYR A 160 3.92 12.67 28.21
CA TYR A 160 2.56 12.20 27.96
C TYR A 160 2.39 10.73 28.33
N GLU A 161 1.23 10.37 28.88
CA GLU A 161 0.82 8.99 29.03
C GLU A 161 0.20 8.47 27.74
N VAL A 162 0.73 7.38 27.19
CA VAL A 162 0.17 6.72 26.00
C VAL A 162 -0.96 5.76 26.38
N GLU A 163 -2.05 5.75 25.61
CA GLU A 163 -3.19 4.86 25.79
C GLU A 163 -3.04 3.52 25.03
N GLU A 164 -3.86 2.53 25.43
CA GLU A 164 -4.01 1.26 24.71
C GLU A 164 -4.70 1.43 23.35
N PRO A 165 -4.42 0.56 22.36
CA PRO A 165 -3.51 -0.59 22.43
C PRO A 165 -2.03 -0.26 22.19
N ALA A 166 -1.68 1.01 21.91
CA ALA A 166 -0.31 1.37 21.55
C ALA A 166 0.69 1.13 22.68
N LYS A 167 0.28 1.38 23.93
CA LYS A 167 1.14 1.21 25.12
C LYS A 167 1.66 -0.21 25.30
N SER A 168 0.83 -1.23 25.10
CA SER A 168 1.19 -2.63 25.29
C SER A 168 1.57 -3.38 24.00
N PHE A 169 1.57 -2.69 22.86
CA PHE A 169 1.86 -3.32 21.57
C PHE A 169 3.33 -3.75 21.46
N VAL A 170 3.55 -4.97 20.95
CA VAL A 170 4.87 -5.53 20.70
C VAL A 170 5.09 -5.80 19.22
N LEU A 171 6.32 -5.57 18.75
CA LEU A 171 6.73 -5.77 17.36
C LEU A 171 7.16 -7.23 17.11
N GLU A 172 6.23 -8.15 17.34
CA GLU A 172 6.43 -9.58 17.12
C GLU A 172 5.31 -10.14 16.26
N PHE A 173 5.69 -10.74 15.14
CA PHE A 173 4.75 -11.28 14.16
C PHE A 173 5.16 -12.71 13.81
N ASP A 174 4.26 -13.66 14.03
CA ASP A 174 4.53 -15.06 13.71
C ASP A 174 4.81 -15.25 12.21
N GLY A 175 5.81 -16.07 11.88
CA GLY A 175 6.29 -16.26 10.51
C GLY A 175 7.13 -15.10 9.96
N CYS A 176 7.55 -14.16 10.80
CA CYS A 176 8.36 -13.02 10.41
C CYS A 176 9.60 -12.83 11.28
N ARG A 177 10.68 -12.35 10.65
CA ARG A 177 11.94 -12.00 11.33
C ARG A 177 12.24 -10.52 11.13
N ARG A 178 12.47 -9.77 12.22
CA ARG A 178 12.90 -8.36 12.12
C ARG A 178 14.25 -8.28 11.43
N ILE A 179 14.39 -7.32 10.52
CA ILE A 179 15.63 -7.04 9.80
C ILE A 179 15.95 -5.55 9.86
N GLU A 180 17.22 -5.23 9.69
CA GLU A 180 17.65 -3.86 9.48
C GLU A 180 17.29 -3.39 8.07
N LYS A 181 17.15 -2.07 7.91
CA LYS A 181 16.82 -1.49 6.60
C LYS A 181 17.92 -1.76 5.59
N GLU A 182 19.17 -1.74 6.02
CA GLU A 182 20.35 -2.04 5.23
C GLU A 182 20.33 -3.49 4.70
N GLU A 183 19.83 -4.44 5.49
CA GLU A 183 19.66 -5.84 5.05
C GLU A 183 18.68 -5.92 3.87
N TRP A 184 17.55 -5.20 3.93
CA TRP A 184 16.60 -5.12 2.82
C TRP A 184 17.21 -4.44 1.58
N GLU A 185 17.96 -3.35 1.76
CA GLU A 185 18.61 -2.64 0.66
C GLU A 185 19.65 -3.51 -0.06
N ILE A 186 20.40 -4.32 0.69
CA ILE A 186 21.34 -5.30 0.12
C ILE A 186 20.59 -6.31 -0.76
N LEU A 187 19.47 -6.86 -0.29
CA LEU A 187 18.65 -7.81 -1.07
C LEU A 187 18.10 -7.16 -2.36
N VAL A 188 17.66 -5.91 -2.29
CA VAL A 188 17.22 -5.14 -3.48
C VAL A 188 18.36 -5.01 -4.49
N LEU A 189 19.58 -4.70 -4.03
CA LEU A 189 20.74 -4.54 -4.89
C LEU A 189 21.18 -5.86 -5.53
N GLN A 190 21.15 -6.97 -4.78
CA GLN A 190 21.44 -8.30 -5.29
C GLN A 190 20.47 -8.72 -6.39
N ASN A 191 19.15 -8.58 -6.17
CA ASN A 191 18.15 -8.88 -7.19
C ASN A 191 18.34 -8.02 -8.46
N LYS A 192 18.66 -6.72 -8.32
CA LYS A 192 18.95 -5.86 -9.48
C LYS A 192 20.18 -6.32 -10.26
N LEU A 193 21.21 -6.82 -9.58
CA LEU A 193 22.40 -7.35 -10.23
C LEU A 193 22.09 -8.64 -10.99
N GLU A 194 21.35 -9.57 -10.38
CA GLU A 194 20.93 -10.82 -11.00
C GLU A 194 20.08 -10.59 -12.25
N GLN A 195 19.09 -9.68 -12.19
CA GLN A 195 18.26 -9.32 -13.33
C GLN A 195 19.07 -8.76 -14.51
N ARG A 196 20.11 -7.97 -14.22
CA ARG A 196 21.02 -7.44 -15.26
C ARG A 196 21.92 -8.50 -15.87
N GLN A 197 22.31 -9.52 -15.10
CA GLN A 197 23.14 -10.61 -15.59
C GLN A 197 22.34 -11.62 -16.43
N ALA A 198 21.03 -11.72 -16.18
CA ALA A 198 20.12 -12.60 -16.92
C ALA A 198 19.52 -11.96 -18.19
N SER A 199 19.75 -10.67 -18.43
CA SER A 199 19.29 -9.92 -19.62
C SER A 199 20.40 -9.76 -20.65
#